data_AF-A0A349HCE0-F1
#
_entry.id   AF-A0A349HCE0-F1
#
_cell.length_a   1.000
_cell.length_b   1.000
_cell.length_c   1.000
_cell.angle_alpha   90.00
_cell.angle_beta   90.00
_cell.angle_gamma   90.00
#
_symmetry.space_group_name_H-M   'P 1'
#
loop_
_entity.id
_entity.type
_entity.pdbx_description
1 polymer ?
#
loop_
_entity_poly.entity_id
_entity_poly.type
_entity_poly.pdbx_seq_one_letter_code
_entity_poly.pdbx_strand_id
1 'polypeptide(L)' 'MFSAIEQYQSFTVGQAIFREGDLAEHMYIVADGEVDVMLGERVLETIHPGGILGELALIDDKPRS' A
#
# COMPACT_ATOMS: atom_id res chain seq x y z
N MET A 1 13.26 9.67 -13.75
CA MET A 1 13.63 8.25 -13.91
C MET A 1 12.72 7.45 -13.00
N PHE A 2 11.48 7.21 -13.42
CA PHE A 2 10.56 6.27 -12.76
C PHE A 2 10.48 5.05 -13.68
N SER A 3 11.45 4.14 -13.52
CA SER A 3 11.50 2.89 -14.27
C SER A 3 10.85 1.80 -13.44
N ALA A 4 9.52 1.83 -13.31
CA ALA A 4 8.74 0.69 -12.84
C ALA A 4 7.26 0.96 -13.11
N ILE A 5 6.87 0.91 -14.39
CA ILE A 5 5.47 0.66 -14.71
C ILE A 5 5.37 -0.85 -14.89
N GLU A 6 4.42 -1.47 -14.18
CA GLU A 6 3.86 -2.81 -14.40
C GLU A 6 4.57 -4.03 -13.80
N GLN A 7 4.80 -4.06 -12.48
CA GLN A 7 4.95 -5.36 -11.80
C GLN A 7 3.74 -5.63 -10.91
N TYR A 8 2.88 -6.56 -11.37
CA TYR A 8 1.76 -7.04 -10.57
C TYR A 8 2.29 -7.90 -9.42
N GLN A 9 1.87 -7.58 -8.20
CA GLN A 9 2.14 -8.37 -7.02
C GLN A 9 0.82 -8.82 -6.41
N SER A 10 0.65 -10.13 -6.26
CA SER A 10 -0.53 -10.72 -5.63
C SER A 10 -0.28 -10.98 -4.16
N PHE A 11 -1.32 -10.75 -3.36
CA PHE A 11 -1.34 -10.98 -1.92
C PHE A 11 -2.53 -11.87 -1.58
N THR A 12 -2.36 -12.75 -0.60
CA THR A 12 -3.50 -13.53 -0.07
C THR A 12 -4.26 -12.73 0.96
N VAL A 13 -5.53 -13.06 1.20
CA VAL A 13 -6.34 -12.46 2.28
C VAL A 13 -5.58 -12.52 3.61
N GLY A 14 -5.51 -11.39 4.30
CA GLY A 14 -4.80 -11.24 5.58
C GLY A 14 -3.28 -11.06 5.48
N GLN A 15 -2.70 -11.13 4.27
CA GLN A 15 -1.28 -10.83 4.08
C GLN A 15 -1.06 -9.32 4.10
N ALA A 16 -0.16 -8.85 4.96
CA ALA A 16 0.24 -7.45 4.97
C ALA A 16 1.07 -7.11 3.73
N ILE A 17 0.72 -6.02 3.04
CA ILE A 17 1.52 -5.44 1.95
C ILE A 17 2.74 -4.72 2.53
N PHE A 18 2.52 -3.89 3.56
CA PHE A 18 3.55 -3.28 4.41
C PHE A 18 2.94 -2.99 5.79
N ARG A 19 3.78 -2.61 6.76
CA ARG A 19 3.37 -2.23 8.12
C ARG A 19 3.80 -0.81 8.44
N GLU A 20 3.14 -0.21 9.43
CA GLU A 20 3.58 1.04 10.04
C GLU A 20 5.05 0.96 10.44
N GLY A 21 5.82 2.00 10.12
CA GLY A 21 7.26 2.07 10.39
C GLY A 21 8.17 1.41 9.35
N ASP A 22 7.63 0.67 8.38
CA ASP A 22 8.44 0.13 7.27
C ASP A 22 9.00 1.28 6.41
N LEU A 23 10.19 1.08 5.83
CA LEU A 23 10.75 2.01 4.84
C LEU A 23 9.91 1.98 3.56
N ALA A 24 9.64 3.16 3.00
CA ALA A 24 8.86 3.27 1.78
C ALA A 24 9.78 3.31 0.55
N GLU A 25 9.73 2.24 -0.25
CA GLU A 25 10.46 2.15 -1.53
C GLU A 25 9.52 2.22 -2.75
N HIS A 26 8.24 1.91 -2.55
CA HIS A 26 7.24 1.79 -3.61
C HIS A 26 5.89 2.36 -3.16
N MET A 27 5.01 2.72 -4.10
CA MET A 27 3.59 2.92 -3.86
C MET A 27 2.81 1.88 -4.66
N TYR A 28 1.57 1.61 -4.26
CA TYR A 28 0.74 0.61 -4.90
C TYR A 28 -0.55 1.22 -5.42
N ILE A 29 -1.08 0.61 -6.48
CA ILE A 29 -2.42 0.83 -7.00
C ILE A 29 -3.15 -0.50 -6.88
N VAL A 30 -4.35 -0.50 -6.31
CA VAL A 30 -5.16 -1.72 -6.24
C VAL A 30 -5.65 -2.02 -7.66
N ALA A 31 -5.20 -3.12 -8.24
CA ALA A 31 -5.62 -3.53 -9.58
C ALA A 31 -6.90 -4.37 -9.57
N ASP A 32 -7.03 -5.26 -8.59
CA ASP A 32 -8.17 -6.16 -8.39
C ASP A 32 -8.27 -6.54 -6.89
N GLY A 33 -9.49 -6.85 -6.43
CA GLY A 33 -9.78 -7.10 -5.02
C GLY A 33 -9.90 -5.82 -4.18
N GLU A 34 -9.59 -5.90 -2.89
CA GLU A 34 -9.63 -4.78 -1.96
C GLU A 34 -8.52 -4.89 -0.90
N VAL A 35 -8.13 -3.76 -0.33
CA VAL A 35 -7.07 -3.67 0.68
C VAL A 35 -7.57 -2.87 1.87
N ASP A 36 -7.49 -3.44 3.06
CA ASP A 36 -7.80 -2.72 4.30
C ASP A 36 -6.55 -2.00 4.85
N VAL A 37 -6.73 -0.73 5.18
CA VAL A 37 -5.79 0.05 6.01
C VAL A 37 -6.22 -0.11 7.46
N MET A 38 -5.32 -0.66 8.28
CA MET A 38 -5.63 -1.02 9.66
C MET A 38 -4.74 -0.30 10.66
N LEU A 39 -5.31 0.05 11.82
CA LEU A 39 -4.59 0.46 13.02
C LEU A 39 -4.91 -0.53 14.15
N GLY A 40 -3.96 -1.43 14.43
CA GLY A 40 -4.22 -2.60 15.26
C GLY A 40 -5.28 -3.50 14.62
N GLU A 41 -6.37 -3.77 15.32
CA GLU A 41 -7.49 -4.59 14.82
C GLU A 41 -8.59 -3.75 14.14
N ARG A 42 -8.45 -2.42 14.11
CA ARG A 42 -9.46 -1.52 13.53
C ARG A 42 -9.15 -1.22 12.06
N VAL A 43 -10.12 -1.48 11.19
CA VAL A 43 -10.10 -0.98 9.80
C VAL A 43 -10.40 0.52 9.81
N LEU A 44 -9.51 1.31 9.24
CA LEU A 44 -9.66 2.75 9.04
C LEU A 44 -10.31 3.05 7.69
N GLU A 45 -9.91 2.32 6.65
CA GLU A 45 -10.37 2.48 5.28
C GLU A 45 -10.21 1.17 4.51
N THR A 46 -11.11 0.93 3.56
CA THR A 46 -11.00 -0.15 2.58
C THR A 46 -10.81 0.47 1.21
N ILE A 47 -9.70 0.13 0.54
CA ILE A 47 -9.31 0.68 -0.75
C ILE A 47 -9.70 -0.32 -1.85
N HIS A 48 -10.48 0.17 -2.81
CA HIS A 48 -10.99 -0.60 -3.96
C HIS A 48 -10.13 -0.39 -5.22
N PRO A 49 -10.37 -1.15 -6.31
CA PRO A 49 -9.58 -1.03 -7.53
C PRO A 49 -9.50 0.39 -8.08
N GLY A 50 -8.31 0.79 -8.50
CA GLY A 50 -7.97 2.16 -8.90
C GLY A 50 -7.50 3.06 -7.75
N GLY A 51 -7.73 2.64 -6.49
CA GLY A 51 -7.22 3.34 -5.31
C GLY A 51 -5.70 3.21 -5.16
N ILE A 52 -5.09 4.24 -4.57
CA ILE A 52 -3.64 4.34 -4.36
C ILE A 52 -3.36 4.19 -2.87
N LEU A 53 -2.24 3.55 -2.52
CA LEU A 53 -1.76 3.48 -1.15
C LEU A 53 -0.24 3.62 -1.07
N GLY A 54 0.21 4.24 0.01
CA GLY A 54 1.62 4.39 0.33
C GLY A 54 2.36 5.46 -0.47
N GLU A 55 1.64 6.41 -1.07
CA GLU A 55 2.18 7.53 -1.82
C GLU A 55 2.83 8.59 -0.92
N LEU A 56 2.25 8.87 0.25
CA LEU A 56 2.75 9.92 1.15
C LEU A 56 4.15 9.64 1.67
N ALA A 57 4.43 8.39 2.03
CA ALA A 57 5.73 8.00 2.57
C ALA A 57 6.88 8.21 1.56
N LEU A 58 6.59 8.13 0.26
CA LEU A 58 7.55 8.44 -0.80
C LEU A 58 7.73 9.95 -1.04
N ILE A 59 6.66 10.74 -0.84
CA ILE A 59 6.71 12.20 -1.03
C ILE A 59 7.47 12.86 0.12
N ASP A 60 7.23 12.38 1.35
CA ASP A 60 7.76 12.98 2.58
C ASP A 60 9.11 12.40 3.02
N ASP A 61 9.61 11.35 2.35
CA ASP A 61 10.80 10.58 2.75
C ASP A 61 10.74 10.12 4.22
N LYS A 62 9.58 9.57 4.59
CA LYS A 62 9.29 9.08 5.95
C LYS A 62 8.88 7.61 5.92
N PRO A 63 9.03 6.88 7.03
CA PRO A 63 8.45 5.54 7.17
C PRO A 63 6.92 5.53 6.94
N ARG A 64 6.37 4.35 6.67
CA ARG A 64 4.91 4.13 6.62
C ARG A 64 4.23 4.63 7.89
N SER A 65 3.11 5.32 7.71
CA SER A 65 2.21 5.77 8.79
C SER A 65 1.17 4.73 9.15
#